data_AF-A0A2R6S4X3-F1
#
_entry.id   AF-A0A2R6S4X3-F1
#
_cell.length_a   1.000
_cell.length_b   1.000
_cell.length_c   1.000
_cell.angle_alpha   90.00
_cell.angle_beta   90.00
_cell.angle_gamma   90.00
#
_symmetry.space_group_name_H-M   'P 1'
#
loop_
_entity.id
_entity.type
_entity.pdbx_description
1 polymer ?
#
loop_
_entity_poly.entity_id
_entity_poly.type
_entity_poly.pdbx_seq_one_letter_code
_entity_poly.pdbx_strand_id
1 'polypeptide(L)'
;MPGRRTLFRPCIDLHDGKVKQIVGGTLSDDTDALKTNFVANHPPRYYAELYRDNNLEGGHVIMLGKGNTDAAREALAAWPGTLLAISWVLGCLNSFALTSKFVGRLQVGGGITDENCAEWIAAGASKVIVTSHLFPDAKFSLEKLARISDIVGKDKLVVDVSEFLVHAADVEGLCKGIDEQLVRNLGTWVTIPTTYAGGAKCK
;
A
#
# COMPACT_ATOMS: atom_id res chain seq x y z
N MET A 1 13.38 4.90 -23.11
CA MET A 1 12.57 4.45 -21.96
C MET A 1 11.11 4.69 -22.32
N PRO A 2 10.20 3.70 -22.23
CA PRO A 2 8.77 3.95 -22.38
C PRO A 2 8.37 5.10 -21.44
N GLY A 3 7.61 6.08 -21.95
CA GLY A 3 7.36 7.35 -21.26
C GLY A 3 6.86 7.15 -19.83
N ARG A 4 7.53 7.79 -18.86
CA ARG A 4 7.08 7.86 -17.46
C ARG A 4 5.69 8.48 -17.46
N ARG A 5 4.69 7.70 -17.05
CA ARG A 5 3.31 8.15 -16.89
C ARG A 5 3.01 8.32 -15.40
N THR A 6 2.47 9.47 -15.03
CA THR A 6 1.90 9.68 -13.70
C THR A 6 0.65 8.81 -13.57
N LEU A 7 0.55 8.07 -12.46
CA LEU A 7 -0.59 7.21 -12.15
C LEU A 7 -1.19 7.66 -10.82
N PHE A 8 -2.52 7.69 -10.73
CA PHE A 8 -3.20 7.83 -9.45
C PHE A 8 -3.19 6.47 -8.73
N ARG A 9 -2.79 6.46 -7.46
CA ARG A 9 -2.80 5.27 -6.60
C ARG A 9 -3.58 5.55 -5.32
N PRO A 10 -4.74 4.93 -5.11
CA PRO A 10 -5.55 5.20 -3.94
C PRO A 10 -5.01 4.49 -2.69
N CYS A 11 -5.37 4.98 -1.50
CA CYS A 11 -4.95 4.43 -0.21
C CYS A 11 -6.15 4.13 0.71
N ILE A 12 -6.08 3.01 1.45
CA ILE A 12 -6.96 2.70 2.59
C ILE A 12 -6.09 2.61 3.84
N ASP A 13 -6.12 3.66 4.67
CA ASP A 13 -5.45 3.66 5.97
C ASP A 13 -6.36 3.03 7.04
N LEU A 14 -5.83 2.05 7.75
CA LEU A 14 -6.54 1.29 8.77
C LEU A 14 -5.94 1.56 10.14
N HIS A 15 -6.80 1.86 11.11
CA HIS A 15 -6.39 1.93 12.51
C HIS A 15 -7.53 1.42 13.40
N ASP A 16 -7.21 0.47 14.29
CA ASP A 16 -8.19 -0.22 15.13
C ASP A 16 -9.34 -0.83 14.30
N GLY A 17 -8.99 -1.44 13.17
CA GLY A 17 -9.92 -2.13 12.27
C GLY A 17 -10.84 -1.20 11.47
N LYS A 18 -10.68 0.12 11.56
CA LYS A 18 -11.51 1.11 10.87
C LYS A 18 -10.71 1.88 9.84
N VAL A 19 -11.36 2.25 8.74
CA VAL A 19 -10.79 3.17 7.77
C VAL A 19 -10.73 4.55 8.41
N LYS A 20 -9.51 5.07 8.58
CA LYS A 20 -9.28 6.42 9.12
C LYS A 20 -8.68 7.28 8.03
N GLN A 21 -9.09 8.54 8.00
CA GLN A 21 -8.38 9.55 7.25
C GLN A 21 -7.58 10.37 8.25
N ILE A 22 -6.24 10.32 8.16
CA ILE A 22 -5.41 11.25 8.91
C ILE A 22 -5.52 12.60 8.20
N VAL A 23 -6.18 13.56 8.85
CA VAL A 23 -6.26 14.94 8.37
C VAL A 23 -5.34 15.78 9.26
N GLY A 24 -4.09 15.99 8.88
CA GLY A 24 -3.18 16.90 9.58
C GLY A 24 -2.77 16.43 10.98
N GLY A 25 -1.59 15.84 11.06
CA GLY A 25 -0.94 15.55 12.33
C GLY A 25 0.41 14.90 12.13
N THR A 26 1.44 15.42 12.81
CA THR A 26 2.72 14.74 12.97
C THR A 26 2.49 13.44 13.75
N LEU A 27 2.94 12.30 13.22
CA LEU A 27 3.02 11.04 13.97
C LEU A 27 4.03 11.24 15.11
N SER A 28 3.55 11.45 16.33
CA SER A 28 4.38 11.41 17.53
C SER A 28 4.34 10.01 18.13
N ASP A 29 5.45 9.56 18.72
CA ASP A 29 5.58 8.27 19.42
C ASP A 29 4.68 8.12 20.67
N ASP A 30 3.90 9.15 20.99
CA ASP A 30 2.92 9.14 22.05
C ASP A 30 1.62 8.45 21.58
N THR A 31 1.39 7.22 22.06
CA THR A 31 0.27 6.36 21.64
C THR A 31 -1.12 6.95 21.91
N ASP A 32 -1.20 8.04 22.68
CA ASP A 32 -2.45 8.74 23.03
C ASP A 32 -2.70 10.04 22.21
N ALA A 33 -1.84 10.40 21.26
CA ALA A 33 -1.90 11.70 20.56
C ALA A 33 -2.25 11.64 19.07
N LEU A 34 -2.71 10.50 18.53
CA LEU A 34 -3.34 10.47 17.21
C LEU A 34 -4.69 11.21 17.28
N LYS A 35 -4.68 12.52 17.03
CA LYS A 35 -5.91 13.29 16.77
C LYS A 35 -6.54 12.77 15.49
N THR A 36 -7.44 11.80 15.66
CA THR A 36 -8.18 11.18 14.57
C THR A 36 -9.27 12.13 14.12
N ASN A 37 -9.06 12.74 12.97
CA ASN A 37 -9.93 13.82 12.49
C ASN A 37 -11.10 13.31 11.64
N PHE A 38 -11.11 12.04 11.20
CA PHE A 38 -12.30 11.41 10.61
C PHE A 38 -12.18 9.87 10.60
N VAL A 39 -13.25 9.18 11.02
CA VAL A 39 -13.44 7.73 10.83
C VAL A 39 -14.49 7.56 9.74
N ALA A 40 -14.17 6.79 8.71
CA ALA A 40 -15.10 6.55 7.62
C ALA A 40 -16.30 5.70 8.07
N ASN A 41 -17.47 6.00 7.50
CA ASN A 41 -18.71 5.26 7.77
C ASN A 41 -18.77 3.91 7.04
N HIS A 42 -17.96 3.73 6.00
CA HIS A 42 -17.93 2.52 5.19
C HIS A 42 -16.77 1.59 5.60
N PRO A 43 -16.94 0.27 5.48
CA PRO A 43 -15.88 -0.70 5.76
C PRO A 43 -14.76 -0.63 4.70
N PRO A 44 -13.57 -1.17 5.01
CA PRO A 44 -12.45 -1.25 4.06
C PRO A 44 -12.83 -1.90 2.72
N ARG A 45 -13.67 -2.94 2.75
CA ARG A 45 -14.19 -3.61 1.54
C ARG A 45 -14.84 -2.64 0.58
N TYR A 46 -15.68 -1.73 1.06
CA TYR A 46 -16.39 -0.77 0.21
C TYR A 46 -15.43 0.07 -0.63
N TYR A 47 -14.34 0.55 -0.03
CA TYR A 47 -13.34 1.33 -0.74
C TYR A 47 -12.53 0.47 -1.72
N ALA A 48 -12.20 -0.75 -1.35
CA ALA A 48 -11.54 -1.69 -2.25
C ALA A 48 -12.40 -2.03 -3.49
N GLU A 49 -13.72 -2.20 -3.31
CA GLU A 49 -14.67 -2.38 -4.42
C GLU A 49 -14.79 -1.12 -5.28
N LEU A 50 -14.83 0.06 -4.66
CA LEU A 50 -14.81 1.32 -5.39
C LEU A 50 -13.54 1.45 -6.27
N TYR A 51 -12.38 1.05 -5.75
CA TYR A 51 -11.13 1.08 -6.52
C TYR A 51 -11.14 0.07 -7.66
N ARG A 52 -11.68 -1.13 -7.41
CA ARG A 52 -11.89 -2.16 -8.44
C ARG A 52 -12.77 -1.65 -9.57
N ASP A 53 -13.93 -1.11 -9.23
CA ASP A 53 -14.96 -0.73 -10.19
C ASP A 53 -14.48 0.46 -11.05
N ASN A 54 -13.49 1.23 -10.57
CA ASN A 54 -12.84 2.32 -11.30
C ASN A 54 -11.45 1.95 -11.87
N ASN A 55 -11.05 0.67 -11.80
CA ASN A 55 -9.77 0.16 -12.29
C ASN A 55 -8.53 0.93 -11.75
N LEU A 56 -8.54 1.29 -10.47
CA LEU A 56 -7.50 2.07 -9.79
C LEU A 56 -6.38 1.16 -9.25
N GLU A 57 -5.60 0.59 -10.15
CA GLU A 57 -4.57 -0.40 -9.82
C GLU A 57 -3.40 0.16 -8.99
N GLY A 58 -2.78 -0.72 -8.20
CA GLY A 58 -1.61 -0.38 -7.40
C GLY A 58 -1.94 0.48 -6.18
N GLY A 59 -3.21 0.51 -5.76
CA GLY A 59 -3.61 1.07 -4.48
C GLY A 59 -3.01 0.30 -3.31
N HIS A 60 -2.91 0.93 -2.15
CA HIS A 60 -2.29 0.35 -0.95
C HIS A 60 -3.22 0.40 0.26
N VAL A 61 -3.20 -0.67 1.04
CA VAL A 61 -3.85 -0.78 2.34
C VAL A 61 -2.76 -0.68 3.39
N ILE A 62 -2.83 0.30 4.28
CA ILE A 62 -1.79 0.55 5.29
C ILE A 62 -2.36 0.31 6.68
N MET A 63 -1.74 -0.62 7.42
CA MET A 63 -2.11 -0.94 8.79
C MET A 63 -1.33 -0.06 9.77
N LEU A 64 -2.03 0.87 10.40
CA LEU A 64 -1.50 1.81 11.38
C LEU A 64 -1.74 1.25 12.80
N GLY A 65 -0.75 0.56 13.33
CA GLY A 65 -0.82 -0.09 14.64
C GLY A 65 -1.56 -1.43 14.63
N LYS A 66 -1.98 -1.88 15.82
CA LYS A 66 -2.61 -3.18 16.04
C LYS A 66 -4.12 -3.16 15.67
N GLY A 67 -4.72 -4.34 15.55
CA GLY A 67 -6.18 -4.50 15.34
C GLY A 67 -6.65 -4.37 13.89
N ASN A 68 -5.75 -4.28 12.92
CA ASN A 68 -6.09 -4.03 11.52
C ASN A 68 -6.18 -5.28 10.64
N THR A 69 -5.79 -6.45 11.14
CA THR A 69 -5.60 -7.67 10.34
C THR A 69 -6.86 -8.07 9.57
N ASP A 70 -8.01 -8.15 10.24
CA ASP A 70 -9.26 -8.58 9.61
C ASP A 70 -9.77 -7.54 8.60
N ALA A 71 -9.66 -6.25 8.95
CA ALA A 71 -10.00 -5.13 8.08
C ALA A 71 -9.14 -5.11 6.79
N ALA A 72 -7.84 -5.38 6.91
CA ALA A 72 -6.94 -5.46 5.76
C ALA A 72 -7.28 -6.67 4.88
N ARG A 73 -7.50 -7.85 5.48
CA ARG A 73 -7.95 -9.04 4.73
C ARG A 73 -9.28 -8.80 4.03
N GLU A 74 -10.21 -8.09 4.65
CA GLU A 74 -11.50 -7.73 4.06
C GLU A 74 -11.33 -6.89 2.78
N ALA A 75 -10.45 -5.88 2.82
CA ALA A 75 -10.13 -5.05 1.66
C ALA A 75 -9.44 -5.87 0.54
N LEU A 76 -8.44 -6.68 0.89
CA LEU A 76 -7.71 -7.51 -0.08
C LEU A 76 -8.62 -8.54 -0.76
N ALA A 77 -9.53 -9.15 -0.01
CA ALA A 77 -10.49 -10.13 -0.54
C ALA A 77 -11.50 -9.52 -1.51
N ALA A 78 -11.79 -8.22 -1.40
CA ALA A 78 -12.69 -7.51 -2.32
C ALA A 78 -12.08 -7.32 -3.72
N TRP A 79 -10.75 -7.30 -3.81
CA TRP A 79 -10.02 -7.13 -5.06
C TRP A 79 -8.71 -7.94 -5.09
N PRO A 80 -8.78 -9.29 -5.14
CA PRO A 80 -7.61 -10.16 -4.98
C PRO A 80 -6.69 -10.14 -6.21
N GLY A 81 -5.38 -10.02 -5.97
CA GLY A 81 -4.34 -9.92 -7.01
C GLY A 81 -3.86 -11.24 -7.63
N THR A 82 -4.53 -12.37 -7.37
CA THR A 82 -4.10 -13.70 -7.84
C THR A 82 -5.19 -14.43 -8.64
N LEU A 83 -4.79 -15.49 -9.36
CA LEU A 83 -5.61 -16.36 -10.20
C LEU A 83 -6.81 -17.04 -9.50
N LEU A 84 -7.00 -16.86 -8.20
CA LEU A 84 -8.16 -17.38 -7.46
C LEU A 84 -9.51 -16.84 -7.98
N ALA A 85 -9.50 -15.74 -8.75
CA ALA A 85 -10.69 -15.26 -9.45
C ALA A 85 -11.24 -16.25 -10.50
N ILE A 86 -10.46 -17.26 -10.92
CA ILE A 86 -10.90 -18.20 -11.95
C ILE A 86 -11.70 -19.38 -11.36
N SER A 87 -11.47 -19.76 -10.09
CA SER A 87 -12.19 -20.90 -9.50
C SER A 87 -13.62 -20.58 -9.05
N TRP A 88 -13.96 -19.31 -8.80
CA TRP A 88 -15.32 -18.90 -8.42
C TRP A 88 -16.16 -18.39 -9.59
N VAL A 89 -15.51 -18.02 -10.71
CA VAL A 89 -16.20 -17.45 -11.88
C VAL A 89 -16.38 -18.47 -13.01
N LEU A 90 -15.51 -19.48 -13.13
CA LEU A 90 -15.56 -20.42 -14.25
C LEU A 90 -16.04 -21.82 -13.82
N GLY A 91 -17.35 -21.92 -13.58
CA GLY A 91 -18.13 -23.09 -14.01
C GLY A 91 -18.28 -23.18 -15.54
N CYS A 92 -17.53 -22.39 -16.31
CA CYS A 92 -17.62 -22.31 -17.76
C CYS A 92 -16.23 -22.24 -18.41
N LEU A 93 -15.96 -23.25 -19.22
CA LEU A 93 -15.17 -23.22 -20.46
C LEU A 93 -13.64 -23.17 -20.37
N ASN A 94 -13.11 -24.39 -20.56
CA ASN A 94 -11.98 -24.78 -21.40
C ASN A 94 -11.27 -23.68 -22.22
N SER A 95 -9.93 -23.83 -22.24
CA SER A 95 -9.00 -23.41 -23.28
C SER A 95 -8.23 -22.09 -23.10
N PHE A 96 -6.99 -22.23 -22.66
CA PHE A 96 -5.80 -21.88 -23.46
C PHE A 96 -5.72 -20.44 -24.01
N ALA A 97 -5.71 -19.45 -23.13
CA ALA A 97 -5.04 -18.15 -23.36
C ALA A 97 -4.92 -17.37 -22.06
N LEU A 98 -4.10 -17.85 -21.12
CA LEU A 98 -3.81 -17.12 -19.89
C LEU A 98 -2.32 -16.79 -19.81
N THR A 99 -1.87 -15.83 -20.63
CA THR A 99 -0.69 -15.04 -20.27
C THR A 99 -1.12 -14.08 -19.16
N SER A 100 -1.38 -14.61 -17.96
CA SER A 100 -1.76 -13.82 -16.80
C SER A 100 -0.54 -13.04 -16.33
N LYS A 101 -0.34 -11.85 -16.90
CA LYS A 101 0.39 -10.79 -16.24
C LYS A 101 -0.27 -10.63 -14.87
N PHE A 102 0.45 -10.89 -13.77
CA PHE A 102 -0.06 -10.68 -12.42
C PHE A 102 -0.40 -9.20 -12.28
N VAL A 103 -1.68 -8.84 -12.47
CA VAL A 103 -2.12 -7.45 -12.33
C VAL A 103 -2.47 -7.25 -10.86
N GLY A 104 -1.54 -6.59 -10.17
CA GLY A 104 -1.67 -6.31 -8.77
C GLY A 104 -2.74 -5.27 -8.47
N ARG A 105 -3.74 -5.66 -7.69
CA ARG A 105 -4.93 -4.85 -7.40
C ARG A 105 -4.69 -3.95 -6.20
N LEU A 106 -4.52 -4.55 -5.01
CA LEU A 106 -4.13 -3.86 -3.78
C LEU A 106 -2.79 -4.38 -3.26
N GLN A 107 -1.98 -3.49 -2.70
CA GLN A 107 -0.77 -3.78 -1.94
C GLN A 107 -1.09 -3.64 -0.45
N VAL A 108 -0.29 -4.23 0.44
CA VAL A 108 -0.49 -4.09 1.89
C VAL A 108 0.80 -3.75 2.61
N GLY A 109 0.74 -2.80 3.55
CA GLY A 109 1.85 -2.34 4.38
C GLY A 109 1.46 -2.18 5.84
N GLY A 110 2.46 -1.92 6.69
CA GLY A 110 2.30 -1.77 8.13
C GLY A 110 2.51 -3.09 8.88
N GLY A 111 3.63 -3.24 9.59
CA GLY A 111 3.94 -4.46 10.34
C GLY A 111 4.27 -5.69 9.49
N ILE A 112 4.66 -5.51 8.23
CA ILE A 112 5.11 -6.62 7.36
C ILE A 112 6.51 -7.08 7.79
N THR A 113 6.69 -8.39 7.92
CA THR A 113 7.95 -9.04 8.28
C THR A 113 8.21 -10.27 7.41
N ASP A 114 9.40 -10.88 7.53
CA ASP A 114 9.69 -12.17 6.90
C ASP A 114 8.79 -13.29 7.42
N GLU A 115 8.26 -13.21 8.64
CA GLU A 115 7.36 -14.23 9.18
C GLU A 115 5.93 -14.18 8.62
N ASN A 116 5.42 -13.00 8.24
CA ASN A 116 4.01 -12.83 7.85
C ASN A 116 3.78 -12.47 6.37
N CYS A 117 4.83 -12.11 5.63
CA CYS A 117 4.70 -11.59 4.27
C CYS A 117 4.00 -12.57 3.30
N ALA A 118 4.26 -13.87 3.43
CA ALA A 118 3.63 -14.89 2.59
C ALA A 118 2.10 -14.97 2.80
N GLU A 119 1.64 -14.81 4.04
CA GLU A 119 0.21 -14.86 4.37
C GLU A 119 -0.56 -13.71 3.74
N TRP A 120 0.06 -12.53 3.63
CA TRP A 120 -0.55 -11.36 2.99
C TRP A 120 -0.70 -11.53 1.48
N ILE A 121 0.29 -12.13 0.82
CA ILE A 121 0.16 -12.51 -0.60
C ILE A 121 -0.95 -13.55 -0.78
N ALA A 122 -1.04 -14.55 0.11
CA ALA A 122 -2.11 -15.55 0.10
C ALA A 122 -3.50 -14.92 0.34
N ALA A 123 -3.58 -13.87 1.16
CA ALA A 123 -4.80 -13.10 1.42
C ALA A 123 -5.25 -12.22 0.24
N GLY A 124 -4.49 -12.19 -0.87
CA GLY A 124 -4.84 -11.47 -2.08
C GLY A 124 -4.05 -10.18 -2.32
N ALA A 125 -3.09 -9.85 -1.45
CA ALA A 125 -2.18 -8.74 -1.72
C ALA A 125 -1.33 -9.03 -2.96
N SER A 126 -1.24 -8.04 -3.82
CA SER A 126 -0.39 -8.10 -5.00
C SER A 126 1.09 -7.90 -4.68
N LYS A 127 1.36 -7.06 -3.69
CA LYS A 127 2.69 -6.80 -3.14
C LYS A 127 2.56 -6.55 -1.65
N VAL A 128 3.63 -6.85 -0.92
CA VAL A 128 3.82 -6.43 0.46
C VAL A 128 4.75 -5.21 0.49
N ILE A 129 4.41 -4.25 1.33
CA ILE A 129 5.16 -3.01 1.57
C ILE A 129 5.87 -3.15 2.91
N VAL A 130 7.19 -3.22 2.87
CA VAL A 130 8.03 -3.38 4.06
C VAL A 130 8.65 -2.04 4.42
N THR A 131 8.47 -1.63 5.67
CA THR A 131 8.95 -0.37 6.25
C THR A 131 9.99 -0.66 7.35
N SER A 132 9.60 -0.48 8.61
CA SER A 132 10.46 -0.49 9.81
C SER A 132 11.19 -1.81 10.05
N HIS A 133 10.62 -2.92 9.57
CA HIS A 133 11.27 -4.21 9.70
C HIS A 133 12.66 -4.23 9.04
N LEU A 134 12.89 -3.44 7.98
CA LEU A 134 14.19 -3.34 7.29
C LEU A 134 15.23 -2.51 8.03
N PHE A 135 14.88 -1.79 9.10
CA PHE A 135 15.75 -0.85 9.80
C PHE A 135 15.90 -1.17 11.30
N PRO A 136 16.33 -2.39 11.69
CA PRO A 136 16.64 -2.66 13.08
C PRO A 136 17.69 -1.66 13.59
N ASP A 137 17.44 -1.05 14.75
CA ASP A 137 18.30 0.00 15.34
C ASP A 137 18.61 1.16 14.38
N ALA A 138 17.63 1.53 13.54
CA ALA A 138 17.75 2.55 12.49
C ALA A 138 18.85 2.26 11.44
N LYS A 139 19.24 0.98 11.29
CA LYS A 139 20.23 0.53 10.31
C LYS A 139 19.60 -0.40 9.30
N PHE A 140 19.76 -0.07 8.02
CA PHE A 140 19.27 -0.91 6.93
C PHE A 140 19.85 -2.34 7.00
N SER A 141 18.97 -3.34 7.00
CA SER A 141 19.33 -4.75 6.99
C SER A 141 19.08 -5.36 5.61
N LEU A 142 20.17 -5.54 4.85
CA LEU A 142 20.13 -6.24 3.57
C LEU A 142 19.69 -7.71 3.74
N GLU A 143 20.03 -8.33 4.87
CA GLU A 143 19.65 -9.71 5.18
C GLU A 143 18.13 -9.87 5.25
N LYS A 144 17.44 -8.98 5.97
CA LYS A 144 15.96 -9.01 6.05
C LYS A 144 15.31 -8.74 4.70
N LEU A 145 15.85 -7.79 3.92
CA LEU A 145 15.38 -7.53 2.56
C LEU A 145 15.50 -8.78 1.68
N ALA A 146 16.65 -9.46 1.75
CA ALA A 146 16.91 -10.68 1.00
C ALA A 146 15.92 -11.79 1.40
N ARG A 147 15.71 -12.02 2.70
CA ARG A 147 14.75 -13.03 3.19
C ARG A 147 13.33 -12.80 2.67
N ILE A 148 12.81 -11.56 2.79
CA ILE A 148 11.47 -11.26 2.28
C ILE A 148 11.42 -11.43 0.75
N SER A 149 12.45 -10.94 0.04
CA SER A 149 12.57 -11.12 -1.41
C SER A 149 12.56 -12.59 -1.83
N ASP A 150 13.20 -13.48 -1.07
CA ASP A 150 13.24 -14.92 -1.35
C ASP A 150 11.87 -15.59 -1.10
N ILE A 151 11.11 -15.10 -0.12
CA ILE A 151 9.78 -15.64 0.22
C ILE A 151 8.72 -15.22 -0.82
N VAL A 152 8.61 -13.92 -1.12
CA VAL A 152 7.51 -13.40 -1.96
C VAL A 152 7.90 -13.15 -3.41
N GLY A 153 9.18 -13.07 -3.72
CA GLY A 153 9.70 -12.64 -5.01
C GLY A 153 9.84 -11.12 -5.13
N LYS A 154 10.87 -10.67 -5.85
CA LYS A 154 11.17 -9.24 -6.05
C LYS A 154 10.03 -8.45 -6.69
N ASP A 155 9.21 -9.11 -7.51
CA ASP A 155 8.06 -8.51 -8.18
C ASP A 155 6.89 -8.21 -7.22
N LYS A 156 6.83 -8.89 -6.07
CA LYS A 156 5.80 -8.73 -5.03
C LYS A 156 6.28 -7.98 -3.79
N LEU A 157 7.46 -7.38 -3.87
CA LEU A 157 8.05 -6.61 -2.78
C LEU A 157 8.07 -5.13 -3.12
N VAL A 158 7.63 -4.30 -2.17
CA VAL A 158 7.82 -2.86 -2.16
C VAL A 158 8.62 -2.50 -0.92
N VAL A 159 9.72 -1.80 -1.12
CA VAL A 159 10.52 -1.23 -0.04
C VAL A 159 10.05 0.20 0.15
N ASP A 160 9.45 0.48 1.28
CA ASP A 160 9.08 1.82 1.67
C ASP A 160 10.13 2.35 2.67
N VAL A 161 10.97 3.24 2.17
CA VAL A 161 12.06 3.88 2.91
C VAL A 161 11.63 5.21 3.54
N SER A 162 10.33 5.49 3.61
CA SER A 162 9.80 6.74 4.18
C SER A 162 10.18 6.97 5.65
N GLU A 163 10.66 5.95 6.36
CA GLU A 163 11.32 6.10 7.68
C GLU A 163 12.60 6.95 7.64
N PHE A 164 13.26 7.10 6.48
CA PHE A 164 14.16 8.23 6.23
C PHE A 164 13.34 9.39 5.69
N LEU A 165 12.78 10.15 6.63
CA LEU A 165 11.84 11.24 6.44
C LEU A 165 12.27 12.24 5.34
N VAL A 166 11.68 12.12 4.15
CA VAL A 166 11.05 13.29 3.51
C VAL A 166 9.55 13.06 3.57
N HIS A 167 9.04 12.99 4.79
CA HIS A 167 7.62 13.22 4.99
C HIS A 167 7.40 14.69 4.64
N ALA A 168 6.53 14.95 3.67
CA ALA A 168 5.88 16.24 3.59
C ALA A 168 4.82 16.30 4.73
N ALA A 169 5.23 16.01 5.97
CA ALA A 169 4.39 16.03 7.17
C ALA A 169 3.72 17.40 7.35
N ASP A 170 4.34 18.45 6.78
CA ASP A 170 3.81 19.81 6.73
C ASP A 170 2.62 20.01 5.77
N VAL A 171 2.29 19.04 4.92
CA VAL A 171 1.14 19.10 3.98
C VAL A 171 0.24 17.86 3.99
N GLU A 172 0.70 16.74 4.56
CA GLU A 172 -0.05 15.49 4.65
C GLU A 172 -1.32 15.65 5.50
N GLY A 173 -2.46 15.26 4.93
CA GLY A 173 -3.78 15.46 5.53
C GLY A 173 -4.21 16.92 5.72
N LEU A 174 -3.39 17.92 5.40
CA LEU A 174 -3.76 19.34 5.50
C LEU A 174 -4.44 19.88 4.23
N CYS A 175 -4.54 19.07 3.17
CA CYS A 175 -5.06 19.50 1.86
C CYS A 175 -4.39 20.79 1.35
N LYS A 176 -3.08 20.95 1.61
CA LYS A 176 -2.29 22.15 1.25
C LYS A 176 -1.61 22.05 -0.12
N GLY A 177 -1.76 20.94 -0.83
CA GLY A 177 -1.05 20.69 -2.08
C GLY A 177 0.18 19.80 -1.86
N ILE A 178 0.66 19.19 -2.94
CA ILE A 178 1.88 18.37 -2.95
C ILE A 178 3.12 19.24 -2.70
N ASP A 179 4.21 18.64 -2.21
CA ASP A 179 5.52 19.29 -2.25
C ASP A 179 6.06 19.25 -3.69
N GLU A 180 5.84 20.32 -4.45
CA GLU A 180 6.23 20.39 -5.85
C GLU A 180 7.74 20.26 -6.07
N GLN A 181 8.57 20.82 -5.18
CA GLN A 181 10.02 20.79 -5.32
C GLN A 181 10.53 19.36 -5.11
N LEU A 182 10.00 18.69 -4.10
CA LEU A 182 10.28 17.27 -3.86
C LEU A 182 9.85 16.40 -5.02
N VAL A 183 8.63 16.59 -5.57
CA VAL A 183 8.15 15.82 -6.73
C VAL A 183 9.03 16.03 -7.96
N ARG A 184 9.49 17.26 -8.22
CA ARG A 184 10.46 17.54 -9.30
C ARG A 184 11.79 16.84 -9.07
N ASN A 185 12.32 16.91 -7.84
CA ASN A 185 13.57 16.26 -7.47
C ASN A 185 13.46 14.73 -7.64
N LEU A 186 12.42 14.10 -7.09
CA LEU A 186 12.15 12.66 -7.27
C LEU A 186 12.04 12.27 -8.75
N GLY A 187 11.39 13.10 -9.56
CA GLY A 187 11.28 12.91 -11.01
C GLY A 187 12.63 12.87 -11.74
N THR A 188 13.66 13.53 -11.19
CA THR A 188 15.02 13.55 -11.74
C THR A 188 15.93 12.47 -11.14
N TRP A 189 15.84 12.25 -9.82
CA TRP A 189 16.75 11.37 -9.09
C TRP A 189 16.42 9.89 -9.22
N VAL A 190 15.13 9.53 -9.26
CA VAL A 190 14.76 8.12 -9.16
C VAL A 190 14.71 7.47 -10.53
N THR A 191 15.34 6.30 -10.66
CA THR A 191 15.43 5.52 -11.91
C THR A 191 14.49 4.32 -11.95
N ILE A 192 13.87 3.99 -10.82
CA ILE A 192 12.92 2.89 -10.64
C ILE A 192 11.49 3.42 -10.44
N PRO A 193 10.44 2.59 -10.58
CA PRO A 193 9.08 3.01 -10.23
C PRO A 193 8.99 3.46 -8.76
N THR A 194 8.48 4.67 -8.55
CA THR A 194 8.35 5.31 -7.23
C THR A 194 6.94 5.83 -7.03
N THR A 195 6.41 5.67 -5.81
CA THR A 195 5.14 6.27 -5.40
C THR A 195 5.45 7.39 -4.42
N TYR A 196 4.88 8.56 -4.67
CA TYR A 196 4.86 9.66 -3.71
C TYR A 196 3.46 9.72 -3.09
N ALA A 197 3.39 9.75 -1.76
CA ALA A 197 2.16 9.90 -1.01
C ALA A 197 2.27 11.16 -0.13
N GLY A 198 1.34 12.10 -0.30
CA GLY A 198 1.32 13.34 0.48
C GLY A 198 0.61 14.50 -0.23
N GLY A 199 -0.22 15.25 0.49
CA GLY A 199 -0.66 16.60 0.10
C GLY A 199 -1.63 16.75 -1.09
N ALA A 200 -2.14 15.67 -1.69
CA ALA A 200 -3.06 15.78 -2.83
C ALA A 200 -4.31 16.66 -2.51
N LYS A 201 -4.63 17.61 -3.40
CA LYS A 201 -5.79 18.51 -3.29
C LYS A 201 -6.48 18.65 -4.64
N CYS A 202 -7.79 18.42 -4.71
CA CYS A 202 -8.62 18.86 -5.84
C CYS A 202 -9.25 20.21 -5.48
N LYS A 203 -9.28 21.16 -6.43
CA LYS A 203 -10.01 22.43 -6.28
C LYS A 203 -11.51 22.20 -6.37
#